data_AF-A0A1B5Z8E8-F1
#
_entry.id   AF-A0A1B5Z8E8-F1
#
_cell.length_a   1.000
_cell.length_b   1.000
_cell.length_c   1.000
_cell.angle_alpha   90.00
_cell.angle_beta   90.00
_cell.angle_gamma   90.00
#
_symmetry.space_group_name_H-M   'P 1'
#
loop_
_entity.id
_entity.type
_entity.pdbx_description
1 polymer ?
#
loop_
_entity_poly.entity_id
_entity_poly.type
_entity_poly.pdbx_seq_one_letter_code
_entity_poly.pdbx_strand_id
1 'polypeptide(L)'
;MAWEMAWIDRDLKIVDLGLQVPDMLQQACVGALVNEEGDWNWEQLAYWLPENIMQKILAIAPPRLDAGRDSLLVEANGTGGVSVKGIYNQLCHFNPLQEDFVWNSIWRLKVPERVRQFYLASSA
;
A
#
# COMPACT_ATOMS: atom_id res chain seq x y z
N MET A 1 -9.21 -8.37 3.84
CA MET A 1 -9.15 -8.87 5.24
C MET A 1 -7.73 -8.84 5.77
N ALA A 2 -7.50 -8.95 7.09
CA ALA A 2 -6.15 -8.89 7.67
C ALA A 2 -5.18 -9.88 6.99
N TRP A 3 -5.67 -11.04 6.59
CA TRP A 3 -4.84 -12.13 6.06
C TRP A 3 -4.48 -11.98 4.57
N GLU A 4 -5.22 -11.14 3.84
CA GLU A 4 -5.03 -10.87 2.41
C GLU A 4 -4.07 -9.69 2.17
N MET A 5 -3.75 -8.94 3.23
CA MET A 5 -2.92 -7.75 3.18
C MET A 5 -1.53 -8.06 3.74
N ALA A 6 -0.52 -7.44 3.13
CA ALA A 6 0.87 -7.54 3.53
C ALA A 6 1.19 -6.53 4.66
N TRP A 7 0.59 -6.74 5.83
CA TRP A 7 0.74 -5.82 6.98
C TRP A 7 1.81 -6.26 7.99
N ILE A 8 2.27 -7.51 7.90
CA ILE A 8 3.32 -8.06 8.76
C ILE A 8 4.71 -7.81 8.16
N ASP A 9 4.82 -7.95 6.83
CA ASP A 9 6.03 -7.69 6.05
C ASP A 9 5.61 -7.30 4.62
N ARG A 10 6.45 -6.57 3.87
CA ARG A 10 6.07 -5.96 2.56
C ARG A 10 5.53 -6.97 1.55
N ASP A 11 6.00 -8.21 1.60
CA ASP A 11 5.65 -9.27 0.65
C ASP A 11 5.03 -10.50 1.35
N LEU A 12 4.59 -10.36 2.60
CA LEU A 12 4.08 -11.48 3.40
C LEU A 12 2.58 -11.35 3.63
N LYS A 13 1.82 -12.18 2.91
CA LYS A 13 0.39 -12.38 3.18
C LYS A 13 0.18 -13.74 3.82
N ILE A 14 -0.66 -13.81 4.84
CA ILE A 14 -0.93 -15.06 5.54
C ILE A 14 -1.64 -16.08 4.63
N VAL A 15 -2.50 -15.61 3.73
CA VAL A 15 -3.20 -16.47 2.76
C VAL A 15 -2.25 -17.21 1.81
N ASP A 16 -1.06 -16.65 1.54
CA ASP A 16 -0.07 -17.24 0.64
C ASP A 16 0.77 -18.35 1.32
N LEU A 17 0.72 -18.43 2.65
CA LEU A 17 1.49 -19.40 3.44
C LEU A 17 0.81 -20.77 3.56
N GLY A 18 -0.41 -20.93 3.04
CA GLY A 18 -1.19 -22.16 3.17
C GLY A 18 -1.62 -22.48 4.61
N LEU A 19 -1.61 -21.48 5.49
CA LEU A 19 -2.07 -21.62 6.88
C LEU A 19 -3.60 -21.65 6.92
N GLN A 20 -4.14 -22.54 7.77
CA GLN A 20 -5.58 -22.59 8.01
C GLN A 20 -5.97 -21.54 9.05
N VAL A 21 -6.52 -20.42 8.56
CA VAL A 21 -7.08 -19.37 9.41
C VAL A 21 -8.37 -19.89 10.05
N PRO A 22 -8.53 -19.81 11.39
CA PRO A 22 -9.76 -20.18 12.06
C PRO A 22 -10.99 -19.45 11.49
N ASP A 23 -12.13 -20.13 11.40
CA ASP A 23 -13.36 -19.57 10.80
C ASP A 23 -13.78 -18.23 11.43
N MET A 24 -13.65 -18.13 12.76
CA MET A 24 -13.95 -16.92 13.52
C MET A 24 -13.08 -15.71 13.13
N LEU A 25 -11.90 -15.98 12.56
CA LEU A 25 -10.92 -14.98 12.18
C LEU A 25 -10.86 -14.71 10.69
N GLN A 26 -11.50 -15.49 9.82
CA GLN A 26 -11.42 -15.29 8.36
C GLN A 26 -11.77 -13.86 7.95
N GLN A 27 -12.74 -13.26 8.64
CA GLN A 27 -13.19 -11.89 8.42
C GLN A 27 -12.66 -10.88 9.46
N ALA A 28 -11.54 -11.18 10.13
CA ALA A 28 -10.90 -10.22 11.02
C ALA A 28 -10.15 -9.13 10.24
N CYS A 29 -10.24 -7.90 10.74
CA CYS A 29 -9.30 -6.83 10.43
C CYS A 29 -8.16 -6.82 11.49
N VAL A 30 -7.07 -6.10 11.23
CA VAL A 30 -5.92 -6.06 12.17
C VAL A 30 -6.33 -5.52 13.55
N GLY A 31 -7.25 -4.54 13.56
CA GLY A 31 -7.82 -4.01 14.80
C GLY A 31 -8.75 -4.97 15.56
N ALA A 32 -9.16 -6.09 14.96
CA ALA A 32 -9.91 -7.14 15.66
C ALA A 32 -8.99 -8.18 16.32
N LEU A 33 -7.66 -8.05 16.16
CA LEU A 33 -6.65 -8.96 16.71
C LEU A 33 -6.06 -8.45 18.03
N VAL A 34 -6.59 -7.34 18.56
CA VAL A 34 -6.20 -6.80 19.86
C VAL A 34 -7.23 -7.15 20.94
N ASN A 35 -6.78 -7.24 22.18
CA ASN A 35 -7.60 -7.45 23.36
C ASN A 35 -8.24 -6.13 23.84
N GLU A 36 -9.01 -6.19 24.93
CA GLU A 36 -9.68 -5.01 25.53
C GLU A 36 -8.69 -3.97 26.07
N GLU A 37 -7.45 -4.38 26.35
CA GLU A 37 -6.36 -3.49 26.81
C GLU A 37 -5.65 -2.78 25.65
N GLY A 38 -5.97 -3.15 24.40
CA GLY A 38 -5.34 -2.61 23.19
C GLY A 38 -4.01 -3.26 22.83
N ASP A 39 -3.67 -4.40 23.45
CA ASP A 39 -2.49 -5.20 23.13
C ASP A 39 -2.87 -6.41 22.26
N TRP A 40 -1.90 -7.02 21.58
CA TRP A 40 -2.15 -8.20 20.74
C TRP A 40 -2.78 -9.35 21.54
N ASN A 41 -3.83 -9.97 20.99
CA ASN A 41 -4.44 -11.15 21.58
C ASN A 41 -3.60 -12.40 21.29
N TRP A 42 -2.55 -12.59 22.07
CA TRP A 42 -1.61 -13.70 21.89
C TRP A 42 -2.23 -15.08 22.07
N GLU A 43 -3.22 -15.21 22.95
CA GLU A 43 -3.93 -16.49 23.15
C GLU A 43 -4.63 -16.93 21.86
N GLN A 44 -5.24 -15.99 21.15
CA GLN A 44 -5.92 -16.26 19.88
C GLN A 44 -4.95 -16.46 18.72
N LEU A 45 -3.83 -15.72 18.69
CA LEU A 45 -2.84 -15.79 17.63
C LEU A 45 -1.97 -17.05 17.73
N ALA A 46 -1.50 -17.40 18.93
CA ALA A 46 -0.60 -18.53 19.16
C ALA A 46 -1.22 -19.91 18.89
N TYR A 47 -2.55 -19.99 18.86
CA TYR A 47 -3.26 -21.25 18.61
C TYR A 47 -3.02 -21.81 17.20
N TRP A 48 -2.81 -20.94 16.20
CA TRP A 48 -2.74 -21.36 14.79
C TRP A 48 -1.59 -20.70 14.01
N LEU A 49 -1.00 -19.61 14.51
CA LEU A 49 0.13 -18.97 13.85
C LEU A 49 1.45 -19.62 14.25
N PRO A 50 2.34 -19.90 13.29
CA PRO A 50 3.70 -20.35 13.57
C PRO A 50 4.54 -19.29 14.31
N GLU A 51 5.51 -19.77 15.10
CA GLU A 51 6.43 -18.97 15.92
C GLU A 51 7.13 -17.84 15.13
N ASN A 52 7.60 -18.13 13.91
CA ASN A 52 8.32 -17.14 13.09
C ASN A 52 7.42 -15.97 12.67
N ILE A 53 6.12 -16.19 12.52
CA ILE A 53 5.15 -15.14 12.22
C ILE A 53 4.82 -14.36 13.49
N MET A 54 4.65 -15.05 14.62
CA MET A 54 4.41 -14.41 15.92
C MET A 54 5.54 -13.44 16.28
N GLN A 55 6.80 -13.83 16.06
CA GLN A 55 7.95 -12.95 16.31
C GLN A 55 7.94 -11.68 15.44
N LYS A 56 7.47 -11.78 14.19
CA LYS A 56 7.30 -10.61 13.32
C LYS A 56 6.18 -9.69 13.82
N ILE A 57 5.04 -10.26 14.23
CA ILE A 57 3.92 -9.49 14.80
C ILE A 57 4.35 -8.80 16.10
N LEU A 58 5.17 -9.46 16.93
CA LEU A 58 5.66 -8.91 18.19
C LEU A 58 6.54 -7.66 17.97
N ALA A 59 7.22 -7.55 16.84
CA ALA A 59 7.98 -6.37 16.45
C ALA A 59 7.10 -5.20 15.98
N ILE A 60 5.79 -5.43 15.79
CA ILE A 60 4.82 -4.42 15.35
C ILE A 60 4.00 -3.98 16.55
N ALA A 61 3.89 -2.67 16.75
CA ALA A 61 3.01 -2.13 17.79
C ALA A 61 1.53 -2.45 17.46
N PRO A 62 0.74 -2.89 18.45
CA PRO A 62 -0.70 -3.08 18.27
C PRO A 62 -1.36 -1.81 17.72
N PRO A 63 -2.39 -1.92 16.88
CA PRO A 63 -3.19 -0.75 16.47
C PRO A 63 -3.87 -0.14 17.70
N ARG A 64 -3.63 1.16 17.94
CA ARG A 64 -4.26 1.89 19.04
C ARG A 64 -5.11 3.05 18.52
N LEU A 65 -6.23 3.29 19.19
CA LEU A 65 -7.15 4.38 18.84
C LEU A 65 -6.55 5.78 19.12
N ASP A 66 -5.58 5.85 20.03
CA ASP A 66 -4.91 7.09 20.44
C ASP A 66 -3.65 7.40 19.60
N ALA A 67 -3.24 6.49 18.70
CA ALA A 67 -2.04 6.64 17.86
C ALA A 67 -2.14 7.77 16.81
N GLY A 68 -3.27 8.47 16.74
CA GLY A 68 -3.52 9.55 15.79
C GLY A 68 -4.01 9.04 14.44
N ARG A 69 -3.96 9.91 13.42
CA ARG A 69 -4.36 9.52 12.06
C ARG A 69 -3.25 8.74 11.38
N ASP A 70 -3.62 7.70 10.65
CA ASP A 70 -2.70 6.97 9.76
C ASP A 70 -1.95 7.95 8.85
N SER A 71 -0.62 7.81 8.83
CA SER A 71 0.26 8.59 7.97
C SER A 71 1.01 7.66 7.03
N LEU A 72 1.09 8.06 5.76
CA LEU A 72 1.79 7.30 4.74
C LEU A 72 3.30 7.47 4.98
N LEU A 73 3.97 6.40 5.40
CA LEU A 73 5.42 6.38 5.46
C LEU A 73 5.98 6.20 4.05
N VAL A 74 6.54 7.26 3.48
CA VAL A 74 7.21 7.23 2.17
C VAL A 74 8.71 7.19 2.40
N GLU A 75 9.40 6.21 1.82
CA GLU A 75 10.86 6.21 1.78
C GLU A 75 11.32 7.39 0.92
N ALA A 76 11.87 8.40 1.57
CA ALA A 76 12.50 9.50 0.86
C ALA A 76 13.66 8.96 0.02
N ASN A 77 13.84 9.50 -1.17
CA ASN A 77 15.02 9.20 -1.98
C ASN A 77 16.30 9.59 -1.22
N GLY A 78 17.47 9.11 -1.66
CA GLY A 78 18.76 9.32 -0.96
C GLY A 78 19.17 10.78 -0.69
N THR A 79 18.41 11.76 -1.20
CA THR A 79 18.55 13.19 -0.92
C THR A 79 17.50 13.74 0.06
N GLY A 80 16.72 12.89 0.73
CA GLY A 80 15.75 13.27 1.77
C GLY A 80 14.47 13.94 1.25
N GLY A 81 14.27 13.99 -0.07
CA GLY A 81 13.12 14.62 -0.70
C GLY A 81 12.03 13.61 -1.07
N VAL A 82 10.77 13.94 -0.82
CA VAL A 82 9.67 13.13 -1.34
C VAL A 82 9.15 13.79 -2.62
N SER A 83 9.18 13.06 -3.74
CA SER A 83 8.63 13.54 -5.02
C SER A 83 7.27 12.92 -5.27
N VAL A 84 6.32 13.72 -5.77
CA VAL A 84 5.00 13.24 -6.22
C VAL A 84 5.14 12.08 -7.20
N LYS A 85 6.13 12.13 -8.10
CA LYS A 85 6.43 11.04 -9.03
C LYS A 85 6.88 9.76 -8.31
N GLY A 86 7.69 9.90 -7.26
CA GLY A 86 8.15 8.77 -6.46
C GLY A 86 6.99 8.08 -5.72
N ILE A 87 6.14 8.87 -5.06
CA ILE A 87 4.92 8.37 -4.40
C ILE A 87 4.01 7.70 -5.42
N TYR A 88 3.73 8.36 -6.55
CA TYR A 88 2.85 7.83 -7.58
C TYR A 88 3.37 6.48 -8.11
N ASN A 89 4.67 6.38 -8.38
CA ASN A 89 5.25 5.14 -8.86
C ASN A 89 5.15 4.02 -7.82
N GLN A 90 5.36 4.33 -6.54
CA GLN A 90 5.25 3.37 -5.45
C GLN A 90 3.81 2.89 -5.26
N LEU A 91 2.82 3.79 -5.31
CA LEU A 91 1.40 3.45 -5.18
C LEU A 91 0.88 2.61 -6.36
N CYS A 92 1.33 2.92 -7.57
CA CYS A 92 0.85 2.27 -8.78
C CYS A 92 1.68 1.05 -9.20
N HIS A 93 2.68 0.63 -8.41
CA HIS A 93 3.71 -0.33 -8.82
C HIS A 93 4.25 -0.01 -10.22
N PHE A 94 4.38 1.27 -10.53
CA PHE A 94 4.74 1.74 -11.86
C PHE A 94 6.18 1.30 -12.14
N ASN A 95 6.34 0.37 -13.07
CA ASN A 95 7.64 -0.10 -13.48
C ASN A 95 8.16 0.79 -14.62
N PRO A 96 9.18 1.65 -14.39
CA PRO A 96 9.71 2.52 -15.43
C PRO A 96 10.32 1.74 -16.60
N LEU A 97 10.62 0.44 -16.44
CA LEU A 97 11.09 -0.43 -17.52
C LEU A 97 9.98 -0.77 -18.54
N GLN A 98 8.72 -0.49 -18.19
CA GLN A 98 7.54 -0.67 -19.02
C GLN A 98 6.97 0.68 -19.47
N GLU A 99 7.78 1.73 -19.48
CA GLU A 99 7.40 3.02 -20.08
C GLU A 99 7.29 2.84 -21.61
N ASP A 100 6.10 3.16 -22.15
CA ASP A 100 5.86 3.15 -23.58
C ASP A 100 6.72 4.24 -24.25
N PHE A 101 7.79 3.80 -24.92
CA PHE A 101 8.79 4.66 -25.54
C PHE A 101 8.15 5.68 -26.50
N VAL A 102 7.07 5.30 -27.16
CA VAL A 102 6.32 6.17 -28.07
C VAL A 102 5.69 7.33 -27.31
N TRP A 103 5.04 7.04 -26.19
CA TRP A 103 4.34 8.04 -25.38
C TRP A 103 5.30 9.04 -24.75
N ASN A 104 6.42 8.56 -24.21
CA ASN A 104 7.48 9.42 -23.69
C ASN A 104 8.09 10.31 -24.77
N SER A 105 8.26 9.78 -25.98
CA SER A 105 8.77 10.55 -27.10
C SER A 105 7.80 11.69 -27.44
N ILE A 106 6.50 11.41 -27.51
CA ILE A 106 5.45 12.41 -27.77
C ILE A 106 5.46 13.52 -26.70
N TRP A 107 5.45 13.17 -25.41
CA TRP A 107 5.39 14.16 -24.33
C TRP A 107 6.68 14.96 -24.12
N ARG A 108 7.82 14.45 -24.60
CA ARG A 108 9.12 15.16 -24.54
C ARG A 108 9.40 16.02 -25.78
N LEU A 109 8.53 15.98 -26.79
CA LEU A 109 8.65 16.86 -27.95
C LEU A 109 8.53 18.32 -27.50
N LYS A 110 9.61 19.08 -27.60
CA LYS A 110 9.60 20.54 -27.50
C LYS A 110 9.06 21.14 -28.80
N VAL A 111 7.83 20.80 -29.15
CA VAL A 111 7.13 21.42 -30.26
C VAL A 111 6.32 22.60 -29.74
N PRO A 112 6.22 23.70 -30.50
CA PRO A 112 5.29 24.76 -30.16
C PRO A 112 3.87 24.18 -30.09
N GLU A 113 3.16 24.46 -29.01
CA GLU A 113 1.78 24.02 -28.79
C GLU A 113 0.92 24.39 -30.00
N ARG A 114 0.51 23.39 -30.79
CA ARG A 114 -0.36 23.57 -31.95
C ARG A 114 -1.80 23.36 -31.51
N VAL A 115 -2.44 24.45 -31.09
CA VAL A 115 -3.80 24.89 -31.47
C VAL A 115 -4.28 25.85 -30.38
N ARG A 116 -4.37 27.14 -30.71
CA ARG A 116 -4.91 28.17 -29.82
C ARG A 116 -6.33 28.63 -30.18
N GLN A 117 -6.92 28.20 -31.28
CA GLN A 117 -8.20 28.77 -31.73
C GLN A 117 -9.11 27.73 -32.39
N PHE A 118 -10.25 27.50 -31.75
CA PHE A 118 -11.43 26.94 -32.39
C PHE A 118 -12.29 28.10 -32.89
N TYR A 119 -12.42 28.27 -34.20
CA TYR A 119 -13.44 29.14 -34.77
C TYR A 119 -14.73 28.31 -34.93
N LEU A 120 -15.74 28.60 -34.10
CA LEU A 120 -17.11 28.18 -34.37
C LEU A 120 -17.72 29.18 -35.34
N ALA A 121 -17.84 28.81 -36.62
CA ALA A 121 -18.66 29.55 -37.56
C ALA A 121 -20.13 29.12 -37.38
N SER A 122 -20.95 30.01 -36.80
CA SER A 122 -22.41 29.89 -36.85
C SER A 122 -22.88 30.39 -38.21
N SER A 123 -23.44 29.52 -39.04
CA SER A 123 -24.20 29.93 -40.23
C SER A 123 -25.52 30.56 -39.79
N ALA A 124 -25.80 31.76 -40.31
CA ALA A 124 -27.01 32.55 -40.11
C ALA A 124 -28.24 31.92 -40.79
#